data_AF-A0A537RYA0-F1
#
_entry.id   AF-A0A537RYA0-F1
#
_cell.length_a   1.000
_cell.length_b   1.000
_cell.length_c   1.000
_cell.angle_alpha   90.00
_cell.angle_beta   90.00
_cell.angle_gamma   90.00
#
_symmetry.space_group_name_H-M   'P 1'
#
loop_
_entity.id
_entity.type
_entity.pdbx_description
1 polymer ?
#
loop_
_entity_poly.entity_id
_entity_poly.type
_entity_poly.pdbx_seq_one_letter_code
_entity_poly.pdbx_strand_id
1 'polypeptide(L)'
;NPAYMKIGYPMGDVPAYFGVCTDVVVRAYRALGIDLQVLVHKSGAGSGDTNIDHRRVEVLRHFFARAGTSLPVTANPADYKPGDIVTYYMPNGWFSKTHIAIVAAEKTATGVPLIVHNRGWGVQAEDWLFAEKITGHFRYGGRR
;
A
#
# COMPACT_ATOMS: atom_id res chain seq x y z
N ASN A 1 -5.06 10.36 -11.11
CA ASN A 1 -6.07 11.33 -10.61
C ASN A 1 -6.61 10.82 -9.27
N PRO A 2 -6.42 11.57 -8.16
CA PRO A 2 -6.84 11.20 -6.81
C PRO A 2 -8.30 11.58 -6.46
N ALA A 3 -9.07 12.11 -7.40
CA ALA A 3 -10.43 12.59 -7.15
C ALA A 3 -11.33 11.50 -6.56
N TYR A 4 -12.19 11.92 -5.65
CA TYR A 4 -13.24 11.08 -5.11
C TYR A 4 -14.19 10.68 -6.22
N MET A 5 -14.45 9.38 -6.35
CA MET A 5 -15.42 8.80 -7.28
C MET A 5 -16.20 7.74 -6.54
N LYS A 6 -17.50 7.66 -6.81
CA LYS A 6 -18.34 6.62 -6.23
C LYS A 6 -17.99 5.27 -6.87
N ILE A 7 -17.71 4.27 -6.04
CA ILE A 7 -17.40 2.90 -6.43
C ILE A 7 -18.35 1.92 -5.73
N GLY A 8 -18.43 0.69 -6.25
CA GLY A 8 -19.26 -0.36 -5.66
C GLY A 8 -18.77 -0.81 -4.28
N TYR A 9 -19.60 -1.58 -3.58
CA TYR A 9 -19.24 -2.30 -2.36
C TYR A 9 -20.03 -3.61 -2.32
N PRO A 10 -19.41 -4.79 -2.15
CA PRO A 10 -17.96 -5.03 -2.04
C PRO A 10 -17.23 -4.92 -3.40
N MET A 11 -15.92 -5.13 -3.40
CA MET A 11 -15.07 -5.21 -4.61
C MET A 11 -15.12 -3.98 -5.54
N GLY A 12 -15.44 -2.81 -5.01
CA GLY A 12 -15.38 -1.56 -5.74
C GLY A 12 -13.95 -1.22 -6.16
N ASP A 13 -13.81 -0.68 -7.38
CA ASP A 13 -12.56 -0.12 -7.86
C ASP A 13 -12.86 1.13 -8.69
N VAL A 14 -11.87 2.01 -8.77
CA VAL A 14 -11.87 3.08 -9.76
C VAL A 14 -11.50 2.50 -11.13
N PRO A 15 -11.86 3.16 -12.25
CA PRO A 15 -11.50 2.65 -13.57
C PRO A 15 -9.99 2.43 -13.71
N ALA A 16 -9.56 1.49 -14.56
CA ALA A 16 -8.18 1.02 -14.62
C ALA A 16 -7.14 2.12 -14.89
N TYR A 17 -7.51 3.13 -15.68
CA TYR A 17 -6.67 4.29 -16.00
C TYR A 17 -6.64 5.36 -14.86
N PHE A 18 -7.38 5.13 -13.79
CA PHE A 18 -7.30 5.85 -12.53
C PHE A 18 -6.59 5.00 -11.46
N GLY A 19 -5.94 5.69 -10.52
CA GLY A 19 -5.34 5.07 -9.37
C GLY A 19 -4.27 5.93 -8.72
N VAL A 20 -4.07 5.72 -7.42
CA VAL A 20 -2.94 6.23 -6.63
C VAL A 20 -2.17 5.05 -6.02
N CYS A 21 -1.20 5.34 -5.15
CA CYS A 21 -0.35 4.32 -4.52
C CYS A 21 -1.12 3.23 -3.77
N THR A 22 -2.18 3.58 -3.05
CA THR A 22 -3.04 2.63 -2.33
C THR A 22 -3.81 1.70 -3.28
N ASP A 23 -4.20 2.19 -4.46
CA ASP A 23 -4.92 1.37 -5.45
C ASP A 23 -4.04 0.23 -6.00
N VAL A 24 -2.72 0.40 -6.03
CA VAL A 24 -1.77 -0.68 -6.33
C VAL A 24 -1.87 -1.79 -5.30
N VAL A 25 -1.89 -1.44 -4.02
CA VAL A 25 -2.01 -2.39 -2.90
C VAL A 25 -3.38 -3.08 -2.95
N VAL A 26 -4.46 -2.31 -3.10
CA VAL A 26 -5.83 -2.84 -3.18
C VAL A 26 -5.98 -3.83 -4.33
N ARG A 27 -5.48 -3.50 -5.52
CA ARG A 27 -5.53 -4.37 -6.70
C ARG A 27 -4.65 -5.62 -6.55
N ALA A 28 -3.48 -5.49 -5.93
CA ALA A 28 -2.60 -6.64 -5.67
C ALA A 28 -3.28 -7.66 -4.73
N TYR A 29 -3.86 -7.21 -3.61
CA TYR A 29 -4.61 -8.10 -2.72
C TYR A 29 -5.87 -8.65 -3.38
N ARG A 30 -6.56 -7.86 -4.22
CA ARG A 30 -7.71 -8.33 -4.98
C ARG A 30 -7.38 -9.47 -5.93
N ALA A 31 -6.22 -9.42 -6.60
CA ALA A 31 -5.75 -10.51 -7.44
C ALA A 31 -5.51 -11.81 -6.66
N LEU A 32 -5.32 -11.72 -5.33
CA LEU A 32 -5.21 -12.86 -4.40
C LEU A 32 -6.56 -13.24 -3.78
N GLY A 33 -7.68 -12.66 -4.23
CA GLY A 33 -9.01 -12.91 -3.66
C GLY A 33 -9.28 -12.20 -2.33
N ILE A 34 -8.44 -11.24 -1.94
CA ILE A 34 -8.54 -10.52 -0.68
C ILE A 34 -9.14 -9.13 -0.91
N ASP A 35 -10.36 -8.91 -0.41
CA ASP A 35 -11.04 -7.61 -0.54
C ASP A 35 -10.69 -6.66 0.62
N LEU A 36 -9.66 -5.83 0.42
CA LEU A 36 -9.28 -4.80 1.40
C LEU A 36 -10.40 -3.79 1.67
N GLN A 37 -11.33 -3.54 0.73
CA GLN A 37 -12.46 -2.63 0.95
C GLN A 37 -13.35 -3.16 2.08
N VAL A 38 -13.70 -4.44 2.03
CA VAL A 38 -14.51 -5.10 3.07
C VAL A 38 -13.73 -5.25 4.36
N LEU A 39 -12.46 -5.67 4.30
CA LEU A 39 -11.66 -5.92 5.49
C LEU A 39 -11.38 -4.65 6.29
N VAL A 40 -11.03 -3.54 5.60
CA VAL A 40 -10.86 -2.23 6.23
C VAL A 40 -12.16 -1.78 6.89
N HIS A 41 -13.29 -1.88 6.17
CA HIS A 41 -14.60 -1.47 6.71
C HIS A 41 -14.97 -2.29 7.97
N LYS A 42 -14.92 -3.62 7.89
CA LYS A 42 -15.27 -4.51 9.01
C LYS A 42 -14.31 -4.37 10.21
N SER A 43 -13.06 -4.00 9.97
CA SER A 43 -12.10 -3.79 11.05
C SER A 43 -12.27 -2.47 11.80
N GLY A 44 -13.11 -1.55 11.30
CA GLY A 44 -13.24 -0.20 11.86
C GLY A 44 -11.96 0.63 11.73
N ALA A 45 -11.14 0.40 10.70
CA ALA A 45 -9.84 1.07 10.56
C ALA A 45 -9.91 2.53 10.14
N GLY A 46 -10.97 2.91 9.45
CA GLY A 46 -11.20 4.26 8.94
C GLY A 46 -12.42 4.91 9.58
N SER A 47 -13.04 5.86 8.88
CA SER A 47 -14.27 6.52 9.33
C SER A 47 -15.54 5.67 9.11
N GLY A 48 -15.41 4.53 8.42
CA GLY A 48 -16.52 3.68 8.02
C GLY A 48 -17.01 3.93 6.60
N ASP A 49 -16.34 4.81 5.84
CA ASP A 49 -16.71 5.12 4.46
C ASP A 49 -16.17 4.02 3.52
N THR A 50 -17.07 3.12 3.12
CA THR A 50 -16.78 2.01 2.20
C THR A 50 -16.25 2.47 0.85
N ASN A 51 -16.49 3.72 0.45
CA ASN A 51 -16.09 4.23 -0.86
C ASN A 51 -14.60 4.55 -0.96
N ILE A 52 -13.95 4.93 0.15
CA ILE A 52 -12.63 5.57 0.09
C ILE A 52 -11.65 5.13 1.18
N ASP A 53 -12.10 4.55 2.29
CA ASP A 53 -11.21 4.29 3.43
C ASP A 53 -10.03 3.37 3.09
N HIS A 54 -10.27 2.28 2.38
CA HIS A 54 -9.22 1.36 1.90
C HIS A 54 -8.26 1.98 0.87
N ARG A 55 -8.57 3.18 0.37
CA ARG A 55 -7.74 3.94 -0.58
C ARG A 55 -6.95 5.05 0.12
N ARG A 56 -6.95 5.12 1.45
CA ARG A 56 -6.17 6.08 2.26
C ARG A 56 -4.97 5.40 2.89
N VAL A 57 -3.78 5.99 2.74
CA VAL A 57 -2.51 5.41 3.22
C VAL A 57 -2.55 5.16 4.73
N GLU A 58 -2.94 6.15 5.53
CA GLU A 58 -2.97 6.00 6.99
C GLU A 58 -4.02 4.99 7.47
N VAL A 59 -5.14 4.86 6.75
CA VAL A 59 -6.15 3.84 7.06
C VAL A 59 -5.59 2.44 6.79
N LEU A 60 -4.92 2.24 5.65
CA LEU A 60 -4.25 0.97 5.35
C LEU A 60 -3.10 0.68 6.33
N ARG A 61 -2.31 1.69 6.71
CA ARG A 61 -1.26 1.55 7.73
C ARG A 61 -1.83 1.06 9.06
N HIS A 62 -2.91 1.69 9.54
CA HIS A 62 -3.61 1.27 10.75
C HIS A 62 -4.23 -0.13 10.62
N PHE A 63 -4.82 -0.44 9.47
CA PHE A 63 -5.36 -1.76 9.19
C PHE A 63 -4.28 -2.84 9.26
N PHE A 64 -3.16 -2.69 8.54
CA PHE A 64 -2.08 -3.67 8.51
C PHE A 64 -1.39 -3.80 9.87
N ALA A 65 -1.24 -2.70 10.62
CA ALA A 65 -0.70 -2.74 11.98
C ALA A 65 -1.55 -3.60 12.93
N ARG A 66 -2.88 -3.64 12.73
CA ARG A 66 -3.80 -4.44 13.56
C ARG A 66 -4.06 -5.85 13.03
N ALA A 67 -4.16 -6.02 11.72
CA ALA A 67 -4.59 -7.26 11.09
C ALA A 67 -3.44 -8.13 10.56
N GLY A 68 -2.26 -7.54 10.35
CA GLY A 68 -1.05 -8.24 9.90
C GLY A 68 0.04 -8.29 10.96
N THR A 69 1.24 -8.63 10.52
CA THR A 69 2.45 -8.61 11.34
C THR A 69 3.20 -7.32 11.08
N SER A 70 3.33 -6.47 12.11
CA SER A 70 4.26 -5.33 12.05
C SER A 70 5.68 -5.83 12.20
N LEU A 71 6.52 -5.51 11.22
CA LEU A 71 7.93 -5.88 11.17
C LEU A 71 8.80 -4.67 11.56
N PRO A 72 10.02 -4.90 12.07
CA PRO A 72 10.95 -3.81 12.33
C PRO A 72 11.27 -3.01 11.07
N VAL A 73 11.38 -1.69 11.21
CA VAL A 73 11.96 -0.81 10.19
C VAL A 73 13.46 -0.77 10.42
N THR A 74 14.23 -1.33 9.49
CA THR A 74 15.69 -1.42 9.60
C THR A 74 16.35 -0.81 8.35
N ALA A 75 17.66 -0.60 8.43
CA ALA A 75 18.48 -0.22 7.27
C ALA A 75 19.01 -1.43 6.48
N ASN A 76 18.65 -2.66 6.88
CA ASN A 76 19.13 -3.87 6.23
C ASN A 76 18.14 -4.30 5.12
N PRO A 77 18.53 -4.27 3.83
CA PRO A 77 17.64 -4.67 2.73
C PRO A 77 17.13 -6.11 2.84
N ALA A 78 17.87 -7.00 3.50
CA ALA A 78 17.47 -8.39 3.64
C ALA A 78 16.23 -8.60 4.54
N ASP A 79 15.88 -7.63 5.38
CA ASP A 79 14.72 -7.71 6.28
C ASP A 79 13.39 -7.49 5.53
N TYR A 80 13.45 -6.89 4.34
CA TYR A 80 12.30 -6.60 3.48
C TYR A 80 12.14 -7.74 2.47
N LYS A 81 11.03 -8.49 2.57
CA LYS A 81 10.75 -9.64 1.70
C LYS A 81 9.68 -9.31 0.65
N PRO A 82 9.67 -10.02 -0.49
CA PRO A 82 8.67 -9.80 -1.52
C PRO A 82 7.25 -9.95 -0.97
N GLY A 83 6.38 -9.00 -1.33
CA GLY A 83 5.01 -8.92 -0.83
C GLY A 83 4.84 -8.16 0.49
N ASP A 84 5.93 -7.79 1.18
CA ASP A 84 5.83 -6.90 2.34
C ASP A 84 5.28 -5.53 1.92
N ILE A 85 4.55 -4.89 2.82
CA ILE A 85 3.96 -3.57 2.63
C ILE A 85 4.79 -2.55 3.41
N VAL A 86 5.19 -1.47 2.74
CA VAL A 86 5.98 -0.40 3.34
C VAL A 86 5.23 0.92 3.17
N THR A 87 5.13 1.70 4.25
CA THR A 87 4.56 3.05 4.23
C THR A 87 5.62 4.09 4.49
N TYR A 88 5.45 5.28 3.93
CA TYR A 88 6.43 6.36 3.99
C TYR A 88 5.81 7.67 4.42
N TYR A 89 6.62 8.52 5.05
CA TYR A 89 6.37 9.94 5.22
C TYR A 89 7.19 10.72 4.21
N MET A 90 6.52 11.50 3.36
CA MET A 90 7.09 12.29 2.27
C MET A 90 6.76 13.77 2.50
N PRO A 91 7.51 14.51 3.34
CA PRO A 91 7.19 15.90 3.67
C PRO A 91 7.17 16.81 2.43
N ASN A 92 7.92 16.47 1.39
CA ASN A 92 8.01 17.23 0.14
C ASN A 92 7.04 16.73 -0.94
N GLY A 93 6.15 15.77 -0.63
CA GLY A 93 5.15 15.29 -1.58
C GLY A 93 4.15 16.38 -1.94
N TRP A 94 3.89 16.55 -3.24
CA TRP A 94 3.00 17.59 -3.78
C TRP A 94 1.52 17.31 -3.50
N PHE A 95 1.08 16.08 -3.73
CA PHE A 95 -0.33 15.67 -3.58
C PHE A 95 -0.66 15.02 -2.24
N SER A 96 0.32 14.35 -1.63
CA SER A 96 0.17 13.65 -0.34
C SER A 96 1.48 13.69 0.41
N LYS A 97 1.41 13.72 1.74
CA LYS A 97 2.57 13.60 2.63
C LYS A 97 2.84 12.15 3.06
N THR A 98 2.03 11.21 2.59
CA THR A 98 2.12 9.80 2.93
C THR A 98 2.08 8.96 1.66
N HIS A 99 2.81 7.84 1.68
CA HIS A 99 2.90 6.93 0.54
C HIS A 99 2.92 5.48 1.00
N ILE A 100 2.58 4.56 0.11
CA ILE A 100 2.58 3.11 0.37
C ILE A 100 3.09 2.37 -0.86
N ALA A 101 3.77 1.26 -0.63
CA ALA A 101 4.32 0.41 -1.68
C ALA A 101 4.35 -1.06 -1.26
N ILE A 102 4.56 -1.93 -2.24
CA ILE A 102 4.78 -3.36 -2.07
C ILE A 102 6.25 -3.65 -2.37
N VAL A 103 6.94 -4.41 -1.53
CA VAL A 103 8.30 -4.88 -1.79
C VAL A 103 8.27 -5.90 -2.93
N ALA A 104 9.09 -5.68 -3.95
CA ALA A 104 9.17 -6.53 -5.14
C ALA A 104 10.12 -7.73 -4.93
N ALA A 105 10.06 -8.70 -5.85
CA ALA A 105 11.03 -9.79 -5.88
C ALA A 105 12.35 -9.36 -6.54
N GLU A 106 12.25 -8.44 -7.50
CA GLU A 106 13.36 -7.82 -8.18
C GLU A 106 14.21 -6.99 -7.22
N LYS A 107 15.51 -6.95 -7.49
CA LYS A 107 16.49 -6.23 -6.69
C LYS A 107 17.43 -5.43 -7.57
N THR A 108 18.01 -4.39 -7.00
CA THR A 108 19.15 -3.68 -7.59
C THR A 108 20.37 -4.61 -7.68
N ALA A 109 21.41 -4.17 -8.41
CA ALA A 109 22.70 -4.85 -8.46
C ALA A 109 23.36 -4.98 -7.06
N THR A 110 23.01 -4.09 -6.12
CA THR A 110 23.50 -4.10 -4.74
C THR A 110 22.62 -4.92 -3.79
N GLY A 111 21.58 -5.59 -4.30
CA GLY A 111 20.73 -6.50 -3.53
C GLY A 111 19.60 -5.80 -2.75
N VAL A 112 19.35 -4.52 -3.00
CA VAL A 112 18.21 -3.78 -2.41
C VAL A 112 16.94 -4.17 -3.17
N PRO A 113 15.87 -4.65 -2.50
CA PRO A 113 14.59 -4.89 -3.15
C PRO A 113 14.03 -3.62 -3.79
N LEU A 114 13.54 -3.76 -5.01
CA LEU A 114 12.71 -2.71 -5.62
C LEU A 114 11.37 -2.64 -4.88
N ILE A 115 10.66 -1.54 -5.08
CA ILE A 115 9.28 -1.42 -4.63
C ILE A 115 8.35 -1.19 -5.81
N VAL A 116 7.16 -1.78 -5.75
CA VAL A 116 6.07 -1.54 -6.69
C VAL A 116 5.12 -0.52 -6.09
N HIS A 117 4.93 0.60 -6.78
CA HIS A 117 4.06 1.68 -6.33
C HIS A 117 3.51 2.51 -7.50
N ASN A 118 2.72 3.55 -7.21
CA ASN A 118 2.30 4.54 -8.20
C ASN A 118 2.45 5.95 -7.63
N ARG A 119 3.33 6.75 -8.22
CA ARG A 119 3.61 8.15 -7.85
C ARG A 119 2.99 9.18 -8.81
N GLY A 120 2.05 8.77 -9.66
CA GLY A 120 1.35 9.62 -10.63
C GLY A 120 1.63 9.29 -12.10
N TRP A 121 2.61 8.43 -12.37
CA TRP A 121 3.05 8.01 -13.71
C TRP A 121 2.72 6.54 -14.02
N GLY A 122 1.69 6.01 -13.36
CA GLY A 122 1.33 4.59 -13.43
C GLY A 122 2.09 3.73 -12.43
N VAL A 123 1.86 2.42 -12.49
CA VAL A 123 2.52 1.45 -11.62
C VAL A 123 3.95 1.22 -12.11
N GLN A 124 4.92 1.40 -11.23
CA GLN A 124 6.35 1.27 -11.54
C GLN A 124 7.03 0.40 -10.47
N ALA A 125 8.06 -0.33 -10.88
CA ALA A 125 9.01 -0.98 -9.99
C ALA A 125 10.29 -0.12 -9.94
N GLU A 126 10.64 0.39 -8.76
CA GLU A 126 11.73 1.37 -8.62
C GLU A 126 12.65 1.07 -7.43
N ASP A 127 13.91 1.48 -7.56
CA ASP A 127 14.88 1.50 -6.46
C ASP A 127 14.56 2.68 -5.53
N TRP A 128 13.56 2.48 -4.67
CA TRP A 128 13.02 3.55 -3.82
C TRP A 128 12.72 3.05 -2.40
N LEU A 129 13.16 1.84 -2.04
CA LEU A 129 12.87 1.24 -0.72
C LEU A 129 13.31 2.14 0.44
N PHE A 130 14.49 2.75 0.34
CA PHE A 130 15.09 3.59 1.39
C PHE A 130 15.19 5.08 1.01
N ALA A 131 14.48 5.51 -0.03
CA ALA A 131 14.59 6.88 -0.53
C ALA A 131 13.89 7.93 0.36
N GLU A 132 12.92 7.49 1.18
CA GLU A 132 12.17 8.34 2.10
C GLU A 132 12.00 7.66 3.46
N LYS A 133 11.58 8.42 4.48
CA LYS A 133 11.38 7.89 5.83
C LYS A 133 10.27 6.85 5.84
N ILE A 134 10.63 5.59 6.10
CA ILE A 134 9.69 4.50 6.34
C ILE A 134 8.96 4.74 7.68
N THR A 135 7.63 4.70 7.65
CA THR A 135 6.73 4.85 8.81
C THR A 135 6.07 3.55 9.24
N GLY A 136 6.19 2.50 8.44
CA GLY A 136 5.60 1.20 8.72
C GLY A 136 6.12 0.14 7.76
N HIS A 137 6.28 -1.07 8.28
CA HIS A 137 6.70 -2.25 7.55
C HIS A 137 5.83 -3.41 8.02
N PHE A 138 5.10 -4.05 7.10
CA PHE A 138 4.07 -5.02 7.43
C PHE A 138 4.12 -6.23 6.52
N ARG A 139 3.76 -7.39 7.08
CA ARG A 139 3.44 -8.59 6.31
C ARG A 139 1.99 -8.98 6.56
N TYR A 140 1.23 -9.18 5.49
CA TYR A 140 -0.18 -9.57 5.58
C TYR A 140 -0.52 -10.58 4.48
N GLY A 141 -0.94 -11.78 4.87
CA GLY A 141 -1.28 -12.87 3.95
C GLY A 141 -2.78 -13.05 3.70
N GLY A 142 -3.62 -12.13 4.17
CA GLY A 142 -5.06 -12.37 4.33
C GLY A 142 -5.37 -13.20 5.58
N ARG A 143 -6.60 -13.10 6.08
CA ARG A 143 -7.11 -14.06 7.07
C ARG A 143 -7.46 -15.36 6.34
N ARG A 144 -7.00 -16.50 6.85
CA ARG A 144 -7.64 -17.80 6.59
C ARG A 144 -9.04 -17.80 7.21
#